data_AF-A0A2N0WGY2-F1
#
_entry.id   AF-A0A2N0WGY2-F1
#
_cell.length_a   1.000
_cell.length_b   1.000
_cell.length_c   1.000
_cell.angle_alpha   90.00
_cell.angle_beta   90.00
_cell.angle_gamma   90.00
#
_symmetry.space_group_name_H-M   'P 1'
#
loop_
_entity.id
_entity.type
_entity.pdbx_description
1 polymer ?
#
loop_
_entity_poly.entity_id
_entity_poly.type
_entity_poly.pdbx_seq_one_letter_code
_entity_poly.pdbx_strand_id
1 'polypeptide(L)'
;MNKSINPNMHIKQNLNAEIEAWLAQGNAITMIQNSYEQRLKARPSHVVKFISPEKTQKELKRLERIANQATKDQIHMLSAWLDEQKGRAKALVNVLGCAHSYISQIKSATRPCTKTRFEEIHQAMKLVEVREKYH
;
A
#
# COMPACT_ATOMS: atom_id res chain seq x y z
N MET A 1 -79.69 -27.27 -5.90
CA MET A 1 -78.61 -26.61 -6.67
C MET A 1 -77.65 -25.97 -5.70
N ASN A 2 -76.55 -26.64 -5.37
CA ASN A 2 -75.55 -26.19 -4.40
C ASN A 2 -74.49 -25.33 -5.10
N LYS A 3 -74.39 -24.05 -4.73
CA LYS A 3 -73.22 -23.22 -5.08
C LYS A 3 -72.21 -23.33 -3.93
N SER A 4 -71.07 -23.98 -4.18
CA SER A 4 -69.98 -24.06 -3.20
C SER A 4 -69.36 -22.68 -2.98
N ILE A 5 -69.47 -22.14 -1.78
CA ILE A 5 -68.73 -20.94 -1.37
C ILE A 5 -67.34 -21.40 -0.97
N ASN A 6 -66.32 -20.93 -1.69
CA ASN A 6 -64.92 -21.25 -1.44
C ASN A 6 -64.51 -20.68 -0.05
N PRO A 7 -64.01 -21.49 0.90
CA PRO A 7 -63.70 -21.06 2.27
C PRO A 7 -62.52 -20.09 2.38
N ASN A 8 -61.87 -19.74 1.26
CA ASN A 8 -60.65 -18.94 1.23
C ASN A 8 -60.87 -17.51 0.70
N MET A 9 -61.99 -16.88 1.07
CA MET A 9 -62.24 -15.46 0.80
C MET A 9 -62.08 -14.67 2.11
N HIS A 10 -60.84 -14.30 2.44
CA HIS A 10 -60.59 -13.31 3.47
C HIS A 10 -61.07 -11.94 2.97
N ILE A 11 -62.23 -11.49 3.44
CA ILE A 11 -62.69 -10.10 3.23
C ILE A 11 -61.68 -9.21 3.95
N LYS A 12 -60.82 -8.52 3.19
CA LYS A 12 -59.89 -7.53 3.75
C LYS A 12 -60.70 -6.46 4.47
N GLN A 13 -60.43 -6.26 5.76
CA GLN A 13 -61.03 -5.18 6.53
C GLN A 13 -60.73 -3.83 5.86
N ASN A 14 -61.74 -2.97 5.76
CA ASN A 14 -61.58 -1.63 5.23
C ASN A 14 -60.99 -0.74 6.34
N LEU A 15 -59.67 -0.54 6.30
CA LEU A 15 -58.92 0.21 7.31
C LEU A 15 -58.92 1.74 7.06
N ASN A 16 -59.72 2.23 6.11
CA ASN A 16 -59.71 3.65 5.75
C ASN A 16 -60.06 4.57 6.93
N ALA A 17 -61.04 4.20 7.76
CA ALA A 17 -61.43 5.01 8.90
C ALA A 17 -60.32 5.13 9.95
N GLU A 18 -59.55 4.07 10.15
CA GLU A 18 -58.40 4.06 11.07
C GLU A 18 -57.23 4.88 10.52
N ILE A 19 -56.98 4.80 9.21
CA ILE A 19 -55.96 5.61 8.53
C ILE A 19 -56.29 7.10 8.65
N GLU A 20 -57.54 7.51 8.39
CA GLU A 20 -57.97 8.91 8.49
C GLU A 20 -57.87 9.43 9.93
N ALA A 21 -58.29 8.64 10.92
CA ALA A 21 -58.15 9.01 12.33
C ALA A 21 -56.68 9.16 12.75
N TRP A 22 -55.80 8.31 12.22
CA TRP A 22 -54.36 8.37 12.49
C TRP A 22 -53.69 9.57 11.82
N LEU A 23 -54.11 9.95 10.61
CA LEU A 23 -53.65 11.16 9.92
C LEU A 23 -54.14 12.44 10.62
N ALA A 24 -55.38 12.46 11.12
CA ALA A 24 -55.96 13.59 11.85
C ALA A 24 -55.23 13.89 13.18
N GLN A 25 -54.53 12.91 13.75
CA GLN A 25 -53.64 13.09 14.90
C GLN A 25 -52.31 13.79 14.55
N GLY A 26 -52.13 14.21 13.28
CA GLY A 26 -50.94 14.91 12.80
C GLY A 26 -49.83 13.99 12.30
N ASN A 27 -50.10 12.69 12.17
CA ASN A 27 -49.14 11.75 11.61
C ASN A 27 -49.13 11.84 10.07
N ALA A 28 -47.97 11.61 9.46
CA ALA A 28 -47.82 11.68 8.01
C ALA A 28 -47.31 10.36 7.43
N ILE A 29 -47.98 9.84 6.41
CA ILE A 29 -47.47 8.71 5.63
C ILE A 29 -46.39 9.26 4.69
N THR A 30 -45.13 9.03 5.02
CA THR A 30 -44.01 9.37 4.15
C THR A 30 -43.63 8.16 3.29
N MET A 31 -43.31 8.39 2.03
CA MET A 31 -42.71 7.36 1.20
C MET A 31 -41.29 7.09 1.66
N ILE A 32 -40.94 5.82 1.87
CA ILE A 32 -39.55 5.41 2.07
C ILE A 32 -38.80 5.73 0.77
N GLN A 33 -38.00 6.80 0.79
CA GLN A 33 -37.15 7.19 -0.34
C GLN A 33 -35.99 6.19 -0.48
N ASN A 34 -36.26 5.01 -1.04
CA ASN A 34 -35.25 3.96 -1.21
C ASN A 34 -34.44 4.17 -2.50
N SER A 35 -33.97 5.40 -2.75
CA SER A 35 -33.14 5.67 -3.92
C SER A 35 -31.78 4.98 -3.77
N TYR A 36 -31.23 4.51 -4.88
CA TYR A 36 -29.93 3.86 -4.93
C TYR A 36 -28.82 4.74 -4.33
N GLU A 37 -28.93 6.06 -4.52
CA GLU A 37 -27.97 7.05 -4.02
C GLU A 37 -27.98 7.18 -2.49
N GLN A 38 -29.16 7.12 -1.85
CA GLN A 38 -29.24 7.16 -0.38
C GLN A 38 -28.69 5.87 0.25
N ARG A 39 -28.87 4.71 -0.41
CA ARG A 39 -28.25 3.45 0.00
C ARG A 39 -26.72 3.46 -0.11
N LEU A 40 -26.17 4.13 -1.12
CA LEU A 40 -24.72 4.32 -1.24
C LEU A 40 -24.15 5.23 -0.15
N LYS A 41 -24.88 6.29 0.24
CA LYS A 41 -24.47 7.21 1.32
C LYS A 41 -24.57 6.58 2.71
N ALA A 42 -25.56 5.73 2.95
CA ALA A 42 -25.77 5.05 4.23
C ALA A 42 -24.90 3.79 4.40
N ARG A 43 -24.25 3.31 3.34
CA ARG A 43 -23.29 2.21 3.43
C ARG A 43 -22.12 2.71 4.28
N PRO A 44 -21.80 2.09 5.43
CA PRO A 44 -20.61 2.43 6.18
C PRO A 44 -19.44 2.32 5.22
N SER A 45 -18.80 3.46 4.93
CA SER A 45 -17.69 3.45 4.01
C SER A 45 -16.69 2.44 4.55
N HIS A 46 -16.35 1.43 3.75
CA HIS A 46 -15.35 0.42 4.09
C HIS A 46 -13.92 1.05 4.07
N VAL A 47 -13.83 2.36 4.30
CA VAL A 47 -12.62 3.18 4.35
C VAL A 47 -12.30 3.70 5.75
N VAL A 48 -13.08 3.35 6.79
CA VAL A 48 -12.47 3.14 8.10
C VAL A 48 -11.72 1.81 8.04
N LYS A 49 -10.65 1.79 7.23
CA LYS A 49 -9.64 0.75 7.28
C LYS A 49 -9.15 0.80 8.71
N PHE A 50 -9.57 -0.14 9.55
CA PHE A 50 -8.85 -0.48 10.75
C PHE A 50 -7.40 -0.68 10.31
N ILE A 51 -6.56 0.33 10.56
CA ILE A 51 -5.14 0.20 10.36
C ILE A 51 -4.73 -0.73 11.49
N SER A 52 -4.71 -2.04 11.19
CA SER A 52 -4.19 -3.02 12.13
C SER A 52 -2.83 -2.50 12.60
N PRO A 53 -2.54 -2.48 13.91
CA PRO A 53 -1.24 -2.06 14.42
C PRO A 53 -0.08 -2.81 13.72
N GLU A 54 -0.32 -4.00 13.20
CA GLU A 54 0.63 -4.78 12.40
C GLU A 54 0.95 -4.12 11.05
N LYS A 55 -0.05 -3.52 10.38
CA LYS A 55 0.15 -2.76 9.14
C LYS A 55 0.96 -1.49 9.40
N THR A 56 0.70 -0.81 10.52
CA THR A 56 1.47 0.37 10.94
C THR A 56 2.93 0.01 11.24
N GLN A 57 3.17 -1.06 12.01
CA GLN A 57 4.53 -1.53 12.32
C GLN A 57 5.29 -1.97 11.06
N LYS A 58 4.61 -2.64 10.12
CA LYS A 58 5.24 -3.06 8.86
C LYS A 58 5.67 -1.86 8.02
N GLU A 59 4.84 -0.81 7.98
CA GLU A 59 5.17 0.41 7.25
C GLU A 59 6.31 1.19 7.93
N LEU A 60 6.30 1.31 9.26
CA LEU A 60 7.40 1.92 10.01
C LEU A 60 8.74 1.22 9.73
N LYS A 61 8.78 -0.12 9.83
CA LYS A 61 9.98 -0.91 9.51
C LYS A 61 10.43 -0.73 8.05
N ARG A 62 9.49 -0.53 7.11
CA ARG A 62 9.81 -0.27 5.71
C ARG A 62 10.46 1.10 5.55
N LEU A 63 9.91 2.13 6.19
CA LEU A 63 10.46 3.49 6.15
C LEU A 63 11.86 3.54 6.79
N GLU A 64 12.07 2.87 7.92
CA GLU A 64 13.39 2.73 8.55
C GLU A 64 14.40 2.06 7.62
N ARG A 65 14.01 0.98 6.93
CA ARG A 65 14.87 0.31 5.94
C ARG A 65 15.22 1.22 4.77
N ILE A 66 14.30 2.07 4.32
CA ILE A 66 14.56 3.04 3.24
C ILE A 66 15.48 4.16 3.76
N ALA A 67 15.25 4.65 4.98
CA ALA A 67 16.08 5.69 5.60
C ALA A 67 17.53 5.23 5.83
N ASN A 68 17.74 3.94 6.06
CA ASN A 68 19.06 3.32 6.25
C ASN A 68 19.76 2.90 4.94
N GLN A 69 19.11 3.08 3.79
CA GLN A 69 19.73 2.80 2.49
C GLN A 69 20.62 3.96 2.02
N ALA A 70 21.64 3.60 1.25
CA ALA A 70 22.45 4.54 0.50
C ALA A 70 21.57 5.33 -0.47
N THR A 71 21.88 6.61 -0.65
CA THR A 71 21.11 7.48 -1.55
C THR A 71 21.34 7.08 -3.01
N LYS A 72 20.43 7.47 -3.89
CA LYS A 72 20.61 7.24 -5.34
C LYS A 72 21.91 7.89 -5.83
N ASP A 73 22.24 9.08 -5.34
CA ASP A 73 23.46 9.80 -5.70
C ASP A 73 24.73 9.02 -5.31
N GLN A 74 24.72 8.37 -4.14
CA GLN A 74 25.80 7.48 -3.71
C GLN A 74 25.98 6.29 -4.67
N ILE A 75 24.88 5.65 -5.08
CA ILE A 75 24.92 4.56 -6.06
C ILE A 75 25.41 5.04 -7.44
N HIS A 76 24.98 6.22 -7.87
CA HIS A 76 25.45 6.84 -9.11
C HIS A 76 26.94 7.17 -9.05
N MET A 77 27.44 7.68 -7.92
CA MET A 77 28.86 7.94 -7.70
C MET A 77 29.69 6.65 -7.83
N LEU A 78 29.27 5.57 -7.17
CA LEU A 78 29.93 4.25 -7.32
C LEU A 78 29.91 3.79 -8.78
N SER A 79 28.78 3.93 -9.46
CA SER A 79 28.62 3.52 -10.86
C SER A 79 29.57 4.28 -11.78
N ALA A 80 29.64 5.61 -11.66
CA ALA A 80 30.52 6.45 -12.44
C ALA A 80 32.00 6.10 -12.19
N TRP A 81 32.38 5.92 -10.92
CA TRP A 81 33.76 5.56 -10.56
C TRP A 81 34.19 4.20 -11.13
N LEU A 82 33.28 3.21 -11.14
CA LEU A 82 33.53 1.90 -11.74
C LEU A 82 33.70 1.97 -13.26
N ASP A 83 32.99 2.88 -13.92
CA ASP A 83 32.99 3.04 -15.38
C ASP A 83 34.15 3.92 -15.88
N GLU A 84 34.73 4.75 -15.02
CA GLU A 84 35.85 5.63 -15.33
C GLU A 84 37.13 4.87 -15.71
N GLN A 85 37.41 3.73 -15.07
CA GLN A 85 38.57 2.90 -15.42
C GLN A 85 38.26 1.40 -15.47
N LYS A 86 38.74 0.75 -16.53
CA LYS A 86 38.64 -0.71 -16.68
C LYS A 86 39.45 -1.40 -15.59
N GLY A 87 38.81 -2.34 -14.88
CA GLY A 87 39.45 -3.16 -13.84
C GLY A 87 39.18 -2.71 -12.40
N ARG A 88 38.63 -1.51 -12.19
CA ARG A 88 38.25 -1.00 -10.86
C ARG A 88 37.28 -1.91 -10.13
N ALA A 89 36.30 -2.48 -10.83
CA ALA A 89 35.37 -3.45 -10.26
C ALA A 89 36.11 -4.65 -9.67
N LYS A 90 37.10 -5.20 -10.38
CA LYS A 90 37.92 -6.32 -9.91
C LYS A 90 38.80 -5.93 -8.72
N ALA A 91 39.43 -4.76 -8.77
CA ALA A 91 40.25 -4.26 -7.66
C ALA A 91 39.42 -4.03 -6.39
N LEU A 92 38.23 -3.42 -6.53
CA LEU A 92 37.30 -3.15 -5.44
C LEU A 92 36.81 -4.45 -4.79
N VAL A 93 36.44 -5.44 -5.60
CA VAL A 93 36.02 -6.78 -5.15
C VAL A 93 37.13 -7.47 -4.35
N ASN A 94 38.38 -7.37 -4.80
CA ASN A 94 39.54 -7.93 -4.09
C ASN A 94 39.76 -7.26 -2.72
N VAL A 95 39.58 -5.94 -2.63
CA VAL A 95 39.71 -5.20 -1.35
C VAL A 95 38.57 -5.55 -0.40
N LEU A 96 37.34 -5.62 -0.90
CA LEU A 96 36.14 -5.90 -0.10
C LEU A 96 35.93 -7.39 0.23
N GLY A 97 36.67 -8.29 -0.42
CA GLY A 97 36.48 -9.73 -0.27
C GLY A 97 35.08 -10.22 -0.65
N CYS A 98 34.43 -9.57 -1.63
CA CYS A 98 33.06 -9.88 -2.04
C CYS A 98 32.99 -10.43 -3.46
N ALA A 99 31.83 -10.94 -3.89
CA ALA A 99 31.66 -11.42 -5.27
C ALA A 99 31.49 -10.26 -6.25
N HIS A 100 31.92 -10.42 -7.51
CA HIS A 100 31.73 -9.39 -8.53
C HIS A 100 30.24 -9.08 -8.79
N SER A 101 29.38 -10.10 -8.70
CA SER A 101 27.93 -9.94 -8.80
C SER A 101 27.35 -9.02 -7.71
N TYR A 102 27.97 -8.97 -6.53
CA TYR A 102 27.54 -8.10 -5.44
C TYR A 102 27.63 -6.62 -5.84
N ILE A 103 28.80 -6.20 -6.35
CA ILE A 103 29.02 -4.82 -6.81
C ILE A 103 28.15 -4.52 -8.02
N SER A 104 28.01 -5.47 -8.95
CA SER A 104 27.15 -5.32 -10.12
C SER A 104 25.68 -5.09 -9.75
N GLN A 105 25.14 -5.83 -8.77
CA GLN A 105 23.75 -5.66 -8.33
C GLN A 105 23.50 -4.33 -7.62
N ILE A 106 24.50 -3.84 -6.87
CA ILE A 106 24.46 -2.50 -6.26
C ILE A 106 24.46 -1.44 -7.36
N LYS A 107 25.34 -1.57 -8.36
CA LYS A 107 25.41 -0.68 -9.53
C LYS A 107 24.07 -0.62 -10.27
N SER A 108 23.44 -1.77 -10.51
CA SER A 108 22.12 -1.82 -11.18
C SER A 108 20.95 -1.46 -10.28
N ALA A 109 21.19 -1.05 -9.03
CA ALA A 109 20.18 -0.79 -8.00
C ALA A 109 19.18 -1.94 -7.76
N THR A 110 19.54 -3.17 -8.14
CA THR A 110 18.71 -4.37 -7.94
C THR A 110 18.91 -4.93 -6.53
N ARG A 111 20.04 -4.61 -5.90
CA ARG A 111 20.30 -4.90 -4.49
C ARG A 111 20.35 -3.60 -3.68
N PRO A 112 19.56 -3.47 -2.61
CA PRO A 112 19.67 -2.32 -1.72
C PRO A 112 21.01 -2.37 -0.98
N CYS A 113 21.68 -1.22 -0.89
CA CYS A 113 22.90 -1.03 -0.12
C CYS A 113 22.58 -0.17 1.10
N THR A 114 22.99 -0.59 2.30
CA THR A 114 22.86 0.22 3.52
C THR A 114 23.93 1.31 3.56
N LYS A 115 23.67 2.44 4.22
CA LYS A 115 24.63 3.54 4.38
C LYS A 115 26.00 3.08 4.91
N THR A 116 26.01 2.30 5.99
CA THR A 116 27.25 1.74 6.57
C THR A 116 28.04 0.92 5.56
N ARG A 117 27.37 0.02 4.83
CA ARG A 117 28.02 -0.79 3.80
C ARG A 117 28.52 0.07 2.62
N PHE A 118 27.82 1.14 2.29
CA PHE A 118 28.28 2.09 1.29
C PHE A 118 29.55 2.84 1.74
N GLU A 119 29.64 3.21 3.02
CA GLU A 119 30.85 3.83 3.59
C GLU A 119 32.05 2.88 3.50
N GLU A 120 31.87 1.59 3.79
CA GLU A 120 32.91 0.56 3.60
C GLU A 120 33.35 0.46 2.13
N ILE A 121 32.39 0.44 1.20
CA ILE A 121 32.66 0.45 -0.24
C ILE A 121 33.46 1.70 -0.63
N HIS A 122 33.05 2.87 -0.13
CA HIS A 122 33.69 4.14 -0.43
C HIS A 122 35.12 4.23 0.14
N GLN A 123 35.35 3.67 1.33
CA GLN A 123 36.71 3.52 1.86
C GLN A 123 37.56 2.60 1.00
N ALA A 124 37.00 1.48 0.54
CA ALA A 124 37.69 0.57 -0.36
C ALA A 124 37.99 1.20 -1.73
N MET A 125 37.11 2.04 -2.28
CA MET A 125 37.36 2.83 -3.50
C MET A 125 38.60 3.71 -3.33
N LYS A 126 38.72 4.44 -2.22
CA LYS A 126 39.89 5.27 -1.92
C LYS A 126 41.18 4.45 -1.83
N LEU A 127 41.13 3.25 -1.24
CA LEU A 127 42.28 2.35 -1.18
C LEU A 127 42.71 1.89 -2.58
N VAL A 128 41.75 1.63 -3.48
CA VAL A 128 42.04 1.30 -4.88
C VAL A 128 42.67 2.49 -5.59
N GLU A 129 42.13 3.70 -5.45
CA GLU A 129 42.69 4.92 -6.06
C GLU A 129 44.12 5.20 -5.57
N VAL A 130 44.40 4.98 -4.29
CA VAL A 130 45.76 5.09 -3.75
C VAL A 130 46.67 4.09 -4.43
N ARG A 131 46.26 2.81 -4.55
CA ARG A 131 47.05 1.79 -5.26
C ARG A 131 47.25 2.13 -6.74
N GLU A 132 46.26 2.71 -7.41
CA GLU A 132 46.35 3.18 -8.80
C GLU A 132 47.37 4.31 -8.96
N LYS A 133 47.52 5.21 -7.98
CA LYS A 133 48.47 6.34 -8.04
C LYS A 133 49.93 5.95 -7.83
N TYR A 134 50.19 4.84 -7.15
CA TYR A 134 51.55 4.36 -6.83
C TYR A 134 52.00 3.19 -7.72
N HIS A 135 51.21 2.86 -8.75
CA HIS A 135 51.52 1.88 -9.80
C HIS A 135 51.66 2.58 -11.15
#